data_AF-A0A1V5NCA5-F1
#
_entry.id   AF-A0A1V5NCA5-F1
#
_cell.length_a   1.000
_cell.length_b   1.000
_cell.length_c   1.000
_cell.angle_alpha   90.00
_cell.angle_beta   90.00
_cell.angle_gamma   90.00
#
_symmetry.space_group_name_H-M   'P 1'
#
loop_
_entity.id
_entity.type
_entity.pdbx_description
1 polymer ?
#
loop_
_entity_poly.entity_id
_entity_poly.type
_entity_poly.pdbx_seq_one_letter_code
_entity_poly.pdbx_strand_id
1 'polypeptide(L)' 'MKIEITKGKYKGIRGRVVGVYTDGRYDINVIKPKPRQPKMMVVKVNICKEI' A
#
# COMPACT_ATOMS: atom_id res chain seq x y z
N MET A 1 5.64 -8.24 5.29
CA MET A 1 4.24 -8.33 4.86
C MET A 1 4.08 -7.68 3.49
N LYS A 2 3.53 -8.39 2.50
CA LYS A 2 3.18 -7.82 1.19
C LYS A 2 1.68 -7.62 1.15
N ILE A 3 1.26 -6.53 0.53
CA ILE A 3 -0.16 -6.20 0.41
C ILE A 3 -0.49 -5.73 -1.00
N GLU A 4 -1.75 -5.88 -1.37
CA GLU A 4 -2.35 -5.31 -2.56
C GLU A 4 -3.49 -4.37 -2.15
N ILE A 5 -3.53 -3.19 -2.74
CA ILE A 5 -4.63 -2.25 -2.54
C ILE A 5 -5.83 -2.73 -3.35
N THR A 6 -6.98 -2.90 -2.69
CA THR A 6 -8.20 -3.45 -3.29
C THR A 6 -9.25 -2.40 -3.62
N LYS A 7 -9.13 -1.17 -3.08
CA LYS A 7 -10.11 -0.08 -3.23
C LYS A 7 -9.45 1.28 -3.54
N GLY A 8 -10.22 2.19 -4.13
CA GLY A 8 -9.79 3.57 -4.40
C GLY A 8 -8.90 3.74 -5.64
N LYS A 9 -8.30 4.93 -5.77
CA LYS A 9 -7.48 5.35 -6.93
C LYS A 9 -6.27 4.44 -7.20
N TYR A 10 -5.76 3.78 -6.16
CA TYR A 10 -4.56 2.97 -6.20
C TYR A 10 -4.85 1.46 -6.21
N LYS A 11 -6.09 1.05 -6.54
CA LYS A 11 -6.48 -0.35 -6.66
C LYS A 11 -5.54 -1.11 -7.61
N GLY A 12 -5.08 -2.28 -7.18
CA GLY A 12 -4.14 -3.14 -7.89
C GLY A 12 -2.66 -2.81 -7.65
N ILE A 13 -2.33 -1.75 -6.93
CA ILE A 13 -0.95 -1.48 -6.53
C ILE A 13 -0.53 -2.48 -5.45
N ARG A 14 0.62 -3.10 -5.67
CA ARG A 14 1.28 -3.98 -4.70
C ARG A 14 2.38 -3.21 -3.97
N GLY A 15 2.45 -3.42 -2.66
CA GLY A 15 3.45 -2.80 -1.83
C GLY A 15 3.97 -3.75 -0.76
N ARG A 16 5.16 -3.47 -0.27
CA ARG A 16 5.73 -4.10 0.92
C ARG A 16 5.50 -3.16 2.09
N VAL A 17 4.86 -3.65 3.14
CA VAL A 17 4.68 -2.88 4.38
C VAL A 17 6.05 -2.66 5.02
N VAL A 18 6.36 -1.40 5.29
CA VAL A 18 7.59 -0.96 5.97
C VAL A 18 7.31 -0.38 7.36
N GLY A 19 6.07 0.08 7.61
CA GLY A 19 5.64 0.57 8.92
C GLY A 19 4.15 0.33 9.14
N VAL A 20 3.77 0.15 10.40
CA VAL A 20 2.38 0.02 10.84
C VAL A 20 2.09 1.12 11.86
N TYR A 21 1.10 1.94 11.58
CA TYR A 21 0.63 2.98 12.49
C TYR A 21 -0.50 2.43 13.37
N THR A 22 -0.54 2.91 14.61
CA THR A 22 -1.57 2.54 15.60
C THR A 22 -2.98 2.98 15.19
N ASP A 23 -3.10 3.91 14.26
CA ASP A 23 -4.38 4.41 13.72
C ASP A 23 -4.93 3.55 12.55
N GLY A 24 -4.35 2.37 12.31
CA GLY A 24 -4.84 1.45 11.28
C GLY A 24 -4.40 1.85 9.86
N ARG A 25 -3.18 2.35 9.72
CA ARG A 25 -2.53 2.60 8.44
C ARG A 25 -1.23 1.81 8.30
N TYR A 26 -0.89 1.46 7.07
CA TYR A 26 0.40 0.91 6.68
C TYR A 26 1.16 1.95 5.88
N ASP A 27 2.42 2.17 6.25
CA ASP A 27 3.40 2.73 5.32
C ASP A 27 3.90 1.60 4.43
N ILE A 28 3.80 1.78 3.12
CA ILE A 28 4.17 0.77 2.14
C ILE A 28 5.13 1.33 1.10
N ASN A 29 6.12 0.52 0.75
CA ASN A 29 6.98 0.75 -0.40
C ASN A 29 6.40 0.02 -1.62
N VAL A 30 6.06 0.77 -2.66
CA VAL A 30 5.41 0.27 -3.87
C VAL A 30 6.38 -0.57 -4.69
N ILE A 31 5.94 -1.78 -5.06
CA ILE A 31 6.72 -2.68 -5.88
C ILE A 31 6.45 -2.35 -7.35
N LYS A 32 7.50 -2.03 -8.12
CA LYS A 32 7.43 -1.61 -9.53
C LYS A 32 6.48 -0.41 -9.76
N PRO A 33 6.76 0.76 -9.16
CA PRO A 33 5.93 1.94 -9.35
C PRO A 33 5.95 2.37 -10.82
N LYS A 34 4.77 2.67 -11.37
CA LYS A 34 4.66 3.31 -12.70
C LYS A 34 5.16 4.77 -12.64
N PRO A 35 5.47 5.43 -13.77
CA PRO A 35 6.06 6.78 -13.82
C PRO A 35 5.26 7.91 -13.13
N ARG A 36 4.02 7.64 -12.68
CA ARG A 36 3.16 8.58 -11.94
C ARG A 36 2.69 8.04 -10.60
N GLN A 37 3.24 6.91 -10.14
CA GLN A 37 2.93 6.32 -8.85
C GLN A 37 4.00 6.72 -7.83
N PRO A 38 3.60 7.05 -6.60
CA PRO A 38 4.55 7.32 -5.54
C PRO A 38 5.33 6.04 -5.21
N LYS A 39 6.62 6.19 -4.85
CA LYS A 39 7.47 5.08 -4.41
C LYS A 39 7.07 4.57 -3.02
N MET A 40 6.74 5.48 -2.11
CA MET A 40 6.22 5.16 -0.78
C MET A 40 4.85 5.81 -0.60
N MET A 41 3.95 5.13 0.10
CA MET A 41 2.67 5.71 0.46
C MET A 41 2.13 5.12 1.75
N VAL A 42 1.30 5.92 2.41
CA VAL A 42 0.51 5.47 3.56
C VAL A 42 -0.89 5.09 3.10
N VAL A 43 -1.32 3.87 3.41
CA VAL A 43 -2.64 3.33 3.06
C VAL A 43 -3.37 2.78 4.28
N LYS A 44 -4.70 2.89 4.31
CA LYS A 44 -5.50 2.31 5.39
C LYS A 44 -5.54 0.79 5.26
N VAL A 45 -5.46 0.07 6.37
CA VAL A 45 -5.49 -1.41 6.37
C VAL A 45 -6.78 -1.94 5.73
N ASN A 46 -7.91 -1.27 5.93
CA ASN A 46 -9.22 -1.70 5.44
C ASN A 46 -9.40 -1.66 3.91
N ILE A 47 -8.48 -1.04 3.17
CA ILE A 47 -8.45 -1.01 1.70
C ILE A 47 -7.35 -1.88 1.11
N CYS A 48 -6.69 -2.69 1.95
CA CYS A 48 -5.57 -3.53 1.59
C CYS A 48 -5.90 -5.00 1.88
N LYS A 49 -5.34 -5.90 1.08
CA LYS A 49 -5.37 -7.34 1.30
C LYS A 49 -3.95 -7.86 1.34
N GLU A 50 -3.64 -8.72 2.30
CA GLU A 50 -2.35 -9.41 2.37
C GLU A 50 -2.24 -10.42 1.21
N ILE A 51 -1.05 -10.52 0.60
CA ILE A 51 -0.72 -11.38 -0.54
C ILE A 51 0.66 -12.01 -0.41
#